data_AF-A0A143G358-F1
#
_entry.id   AF-A0A143G358-F1
#
_cell.length_a   1.000
_cell.length_b   1.000
_cell.length_c   1.000
_cell.angle_alpha   90.00
_cell.angle_beta   90.00
_cell.angle_gamma   90.00
#
_symmetry.space_group_name_H-M   'P 1'
#
loop_
_entity.id
_entity.type
_entity.pdbx_description
1 polymer ?
#
loop_
_entity_poly.entity_id
_entity_poly.type
_entity_poly.pdbx_seq_one_letter_code
_entity_poly.pdbx_strand_id
1 'polypeptide(L)'
;MHLKTEEEYKLWAEKQEEGATGGGLFAKGGPEDYVGAIPAIRAVLYFKEGYSDEMREMIAKCFDDYSEIAKDHLTWLWQDEPPKGESENLAFNKAKPIRDSLKNYSPMKAFYFLYTSGKEKFATGAWEFAVGGVSKWRSEMGIYQSSLTFSMPIVWVEENSKLFIELFIKCAQRLKANHGYAGYACIISQIREDKNEPTEAFFSRKWWAMDVGSPTKESNNLINGIKTVSWLTAINYEWFNKIKEKEILNSELPMNWFVGYDYGNGVVFQSGTLPLSGSVEEDPLPAPYVLLNRILKPLRVEKIGSLHRGNQDNPEAPLITGYRAEAWMKRFDIEDDQKLEYFEKLQNEPKLNAQHAFLDKRIDWK
;
A
#
# COMPACT_ATOMS: atom_id res chain seq x y z
N MET A 1 -10.36 0.11 26.72
CA MET A 1 -11.29 -0.80 27.43
C MET A 1 -11.56 -1.99 26.54
N HIS A 2 -11.69 -3.21 27.07
CA HIS A 2 -12.09 -4.36 26.25
C HIS A 2 -13.62 -4.38 26.09
N LEU A 3 -14.07 -4.68 24.87
CA LEU A 3 -15.46 -4.94 24.51
C LEU A 3 -15.73 -6.43 24.81
N LYS A 4 -16.38 -6.70 25.94
CA LYS A 4 -16.51 -8.05 26.53
C LYS A 4 -17.73 -8.80 26.04
N THR A 5 -18.70 -8.13 25.44
CA THR A 5 -19.92 -8.75 24.90
C THR A 5 -20.12 -8.40 23.42
N GLU A 6 -20.85 -9.24 22.69
CA GLU A 6 -21.24 -8.98 21.30
C GLU A 6 -22.07 -7.70 21.17
N GLU A 7 -22.94 -7.42 22.15
CA GLU A 7 -23.76 -6.22 22.19
C GLU A 7 -22.92 -4.95 22.39
N GLU A 8 -21.95 -4.97 23.30
CA GLU A 8 -20.97 -3.89 23.47
C GLU A 8 -20.20 -3.63 22.17
N TYR A 9 -19.79 -4.68 21.46
CA TYR A 9 -19.10 -4.56 20.19
C TYR A 9 -19.99 -3.94 19.10
N LYS A 10 -21.24 -4.39 18.96
CA LYS A 10 -22.20 -3.83 17.99
C LYS A 10 -22.44 -2.34 18.23
N LEU A 11 -22.72 -1.96 19.49
CA LEU A 11 -22.94 -0.55 19.87
C LEU A 11 -21.69 0.32 19.67
N TRP A 12 -20.50 -0.26 19.80
CA TRP A 12 -19.25 0.43 19.48
C TRP A 12 -19.10 0.60 17.97
N ALA A 13 -19.33 -0.46 17.18
CA ALA A 13 -19.17 -0.49 15.73
C ALA A 13 -20.15 0.46 15.02
N GLU A 14 -21.39 0.58 15.48
CA GLU A 14 -22.40 1.54 14.98
C GLU A 14 -21.96 3.02 15.07
N LYS A 15 -20.97 3.32 15.91
CA LYS A 15 -20.41 4.68 16.09
C LYS A 15 -19.12 4.90 15.31
N GLN A 16 -18.66 3.90 14.57
CA GLN A 16 -17.45 3.98 13.76
C GLN A 16 -17.77 4.16 12.28
N GLU A 17 -16.73 4.46 11.51
CA GLU A 17 -16.80 4.40 10.05
C GLU A 17 -17.12 2.96 9.59
N GLU A 18 -17.80 2.85 8.46
CA GLU A 18 -18.15 1.55 7.90
C GLU A 18 -16.90 0.70 7.64
N GLY A 19 -16.94 -0.57 8.05
CA GLY A 19 -15.82 -1.51 7.95
C GLY A 19 -14.77 -1.38 9.08
N ALA A 20 -14.86 -0.37 9.95
CA ALA A 20 -13.94 -0.25 11.08
C ALA A 20 -14.07 -1.44 12.04
N THR A 21 -12.93 -1.99 12.43
CA THR A 21 -12.84 -3.18 13.30
C THR A 21 -12.11 -2.84 14.59
N GLY A 22 -12.65 -3.35 15.71
CA GLY A 22 -12.08 -3.14 17.04
C GLY A 22 -10.66 -3.68 17.13
N GLY A 23 -9.77 -2.92 17.77
CA GLY A 23 -8.38 -3.28 17.84
C GLY A 23 -8.14 -4.53 18.69
N GLY A 24 -7.20 -5.37 18.29
CA GLY A 24 -6.95 -6.62 19.02
C GLY A 24 -8.07 -7.65 18.91
N LEU A 25 -8.93 -7.59 17.87
CA LEU A 25 -10.08 -8.50 17.71
C LEU A 25 -9.71 -9.98 17.89
N PHE A 26 -8.58 -10.40 17.33
CA PHE A 26 -8.06 -11.77 17.44
C PHE A 26 -6.87 -11.89 18.42
N ALA A 27 -6.63 -10.88 19.26
CA ALA A 27 -5.57 -10.90 20.27
C ALA A 27 -6.07 -11.49 21.60
N LYS A 28 -5.13 -11.95 22.44
CA LYS A 28 -5.41 -12.47 23.79
C LYS A 28 -5.94 -11.34 24.68
N GLY A 29 -7.25 -11.30 24.88
CA GLY A 29 -7.97 -10.23 25.60
C GLY A 29 -9.26 -9.80 24.92
N GLY A 30 -9.43 -10.13 23.63
CA GLY A 30 -10.59 -9.73 22.83
C GLY A 30 -10.52 -8.27 22.37
N PRO A 31 -11.52 -7.82 21.59
CA PRO A 31 -11.51 -6.51 20.98
C PRO A 31 -11.43 -5.38 22.02
N GLU A 32 -10.63 -4.37 21.72
CA GLU A 32 -10.49 -3.12 22.46
C GLU A 32 -11.31 -2.00 21.78
N ASP A 33 -11.70 -1.02 22.57
CA ASP A 33 -12.53 0.15 22.22
C ASP A 33 -11.83 1.21 21.35
N TYR A 34 -11.01 0.81 20.39
CA TYR A 34 -10.40 1.69 19.40
C TYR A 34 -10.41 1.05 18.01
N VAL A 35 -10.34 1.86 16.95
CA VAL A 35 -10.23 1.33 15.59
C VAL A 35 -8.83 0.79 15.37
N GLY A 36 -8.68 -0.52 15.32
CA GLY A 36 -7.39 -1.18 15.11
C GLY A 36 -7.17 -1.67 13.67
N ALA A 37 -8.24 -1.76 12.88
CA ALA A 37 -8.21 -2.15 11.48
C ALA A 37 -9.36 -1.47 10.71
N ILE A 38 -9.12 -1.04 9.48
CA ILE A 38 -10.13 -0.47 8.58
C ILE A 38 -9.78 -0.75 7.10
N PRO A 39 -10.74 -1.23 6.28
CA PRO A 39 -10.55 -1.37 4.83
C PRO A 39 -10.34 -0.02 4.15
N ALA A 40 -9.37 0.05 3.24
CA ALA A 40 -9.06 1.26 2.46
C ALA A 40 -8.42 0.87 1.12
N ILE A 41 -8.19 1.86 0.25
CA ILE A 41 -7.25 1.71 -0.86
C ILE A 41 -5.91 2.29 -0.42
N ARG A 42 -4.86 1.46 -0.39
CA ARG A 42 -3.50 1.86 -0.02
C ARG A 42 -2.62 1.92 -1.25
N ALA A 43 -1.85 2.98 -1.37
CA ALA A 43 -0.70 3.09 -2.24
C ALA A 43 0.60 2.84 -1.46
N VAL A 44 1.57 2.24 -2.14
CA VAL A 44 2.92 1.96 -1.64
C VAL A 44 3.92 2.31 -2.73
N LEU A 45 4.97 3.06 -2.39
CA LEU A 45 6.07 3.40 -3.27
C LEU A 45 7.41 3.15 -2.57
N TYR A 46 8.34 2.52 -3.25
CA TYR A 46 9.69 2.25 -2.78
C TYR A 46 10.71 3.08 -3.56
N PHE A 47 11.61 3.75 -2.85
CA PHE A 47 12.55 4.70 -3.43
C PHE A 47 13.87 4.76 -2.66
N LYS A 48 14.91 5.30 -3.30
CA LYS A 48 16.26 5.41 -2.73
C LYS A 48 16.47 6.79 -2.09
N GLU A 49 17.52 6.90 -1.29
CA GLU A 49 18.05 8.20 -0.83
C GLU A 49 17.08 9.07 -0.02
N GLY A 50 16.18 8.49 0.77
CA GLY A 50 15.29 9.26 1.65
C GLY A 50 16.01 10.21 2.64
N TYR A 51 17.32 10.04 2.84
CA TYR A 51 18.16 10.94 3.64
C TYR A 51 18.49 12.27 2.97
N SER A 52 18.43 12.38 1.64
CA SER A 52 18.95 13.54 0.91
C SER A 52 17.99 14.72 0.97
N ASP A 53 18.52 15.95 0.95
CA ASP A 53 17.68 17.16 1.01
C ASP A 53 16.75 17.27 -0.20
N GLU A 54 17.23 16.90 -1.39
CA GLU A 54 16.41 16.82 -2.61
C GLU A 54 15.23 15.86 -2.41
N MET A 55 15.50 14.66 -1.92
CA MET A 55 14.46 13.64 -1.75
C MET A 55 13.48 14.01 -0.62
N ARG A 56 13.96 14.60 0.47
CA ARG A 56 13.10 15.10 1.56
C ARG A 56 12.16 16.20 1.11
N GLU A 57 12.61 17.09 0.22
CA GLU A 57 11.77 18.09 -0.42
C GLU A 57 10.72 17.42 -1.33
N MET A 58 11.08 16.36 -2.06
CA MET A 58 10.12 15.58 -2.85
C MET A 58 9.09 14.85 -2.00
N ILE A 59 9.49 14.29 -0.85
CA ILE A 59 8.59 13.69 0.14
C ILE A 59 7.61 14.75 0.67
N ALA A 60 8.10 15.94 1.01
CA ALA A 60 7.26 17.03 1.50
C ALA A 60 6.19 17.42 0.46
N LYS A 61 6.56 17.52 -0.83
CA LYS A 61 5.58 17.78 -1.90
C LYS A 61 4.55 16.65 -2.07
N CYS A 62 4.93 15.39 -1.86
CA CYS A 62 3.98 14.29 -1.86
C CYS A 62 2.97 14.41 -0.71
N PHE A 63 3.44 14.83 0.47
CA PHE A 63 2.56 15.09 1.61
C PHE A 63 1.67 16.31 1.39
N ASP A 64 2.19 17.39 0.79
CA ASP A 64 1.42 18.60 0.49
C ASP A 64 0.22 18.26 -0.41
N ASP A 65 0.43 17.53 -1.52
CA ASP A 65 -0.65 17.08 -2.41
C ASP A 65 -1.64 16.14 -1.70
N TYR A 66 -1.16 15.23 -0.85
CA TYR A 66 -2.06 14.36 -0.06
C TYR A 66 -2.89 15.17 0.94
N SER A 67 -2.27 16.14 1.60
CA SER A 67 -2.89 17.01 2.60
C SER A 67 -3.96 17.91 1.99
N GLU A 68 -3.81 18.35 0.74
CA GLU A 68 -4.88 19.07 0.00
C GLU A 68 -6.20 18.30 -0.01
N ILE A 69 -6.13 16.96 -0.05
CA ILE A 69 -7.28 16.06 -0.05
C ILE A 69 -7.70 15.68 1.37
N ALA A 70 -6.73 15.32 2.23
CA ALA A 70 -7.00 14.59 3.47
C ALA A 70 -6.97 15.45 4.75
N LYS A 71 -6.49 16.70 4.71
CA LYS A 71 -6.18 17.50 5.92
C LYS A 71 -7.33 17.59 6.92
N ASP A 72 -8.57 17.67 6.45
CA ASP A 72 -9.75 17.84 7.31
C ASP A 72 -10.14 16.53 8.02
N HIS A 73 -9.54 15.41 7.62
CA HIS A 73 -9.70 14.09 8.23
C HIS A 73 -8.54 13.71 9.17
N LEU A 74 -7.36 14.33 9.02
CA LEU A 74 -6.18 13.98 9.80
C LEU A 74 -6.27 14.50 11.24
N THR A 75 -6.01 13.62 12.19
CA THR A 75 -6.17 13.87 13.63
C THR A 75 -4.83 13.84 14.37
N TRP A 76 -3.91 12.95 13.97
CA TRP A 76 -2.65 12.72 14.66
C TRP A 76 -1.46 12.61 13.71
N LEU A 77 -0.31 13.05 14.21
CA LEU A 77 1.03 12.76 13.69
C LEU A 77 1.78 11.92 14.73
N TRP A 78 2.31 10.79 14.30
CA TRP A 78 3.31 10.02 15.01
C TRP A 78 4.68 10.08 14.30
N GLN A 79 5.75 10.16 15.07
CA GLN A 79 7.12 10.20 14.58
C GLN A 79 7.98 9.18 15.32
N ASP A 80 8.76 8.39 14.59
CA ASP A 80 9.83 7.59 15.19
C ASP A 80 11.08 8.45 15.38
N GLU A 81 11.65 8.44 16.59
CA GLU A 81 12.78 9.29 16.99
C GLU A 81 12.68 10.74 16.46
N PRO A 82 11.71 11.56 16.93
CA PRO A 82 11.52 12.92 16.42
C PRO A 82 12.79 13.78 16.57
N PRO A 83 13.00 14.76 15.68
CA PRO A 83 14.15 15.65 15.77
C PRO A 83 14.06 16.50 17.06
N LYS A 84 15.19 17.05 17.49
CA LYS A 84 15.27 17.80 18.75
C LYS A 84 14.22 18.92 18.80
N GLY A 85 13.40 18.92 19.85
CA GLY A 85 12.35 19.92 20.05
C GLY A 85 10.99 19.55 19.46
N GLU A 86 10.83 18.33 18.96
CA GLU A 86 9.55 17.76 18.52
C GLU A 86 9.13 16.58 19.39
N SER A 87 7.84 16.25 19.34
CA SER A 87 7.26 15.16 20.13
C SER A 87 6.92 13.98 19.24
N GLU A 88 7.01 12.79 19.82
CA GLU A 88 6.71 11.52 19.15
C GLU A 88 5.26 11.47 18.67
N ASN A 89 4.33 12.12 19.38
CA ASN A 89 2.91 12.09 19.07
C ASN A 89 2.28 13.47 19.28
N LEU A 90 1.62 14.00 18.25
CA LEU A 90 1.05 15.35 18.20
C LEU A 90 -0.33 15.30 17.55
N ALA A 91 -1.26 16.12 18.04
CA ALA A 91 -2.47 16.39 17.26
C ALA A 91 -2.07 17.07 15.94
N PHE A 92 -2.71 16.67 14.83
CA PHE A 92 -2.34 17.14 13.48
C PHE A 92 -2.37 18.66 13.36
N ASN A 93 -3.35 19.32 13.97
CA ASN A 93 -3.45 20.79 13.97
C ASN A 93 -2.33 21.52 14.74
N LYS A 94 -1.52 20.79 15.52
CA LYS A 94 -0.33 21.29 16.21
C LYS A 94 0.97 20.82 15.54
N ALA A 95 0.88 19.97 14.53
CA ALA A 95 2.04 19.49 13.79
C ALA A 95 2.65 20.65 12.98
N LYS A 96 3.97 20.65 12.89
CA LYS A 96 4.68 21.54 11.96
C LYS A 96 4.53 20.99 10.53
N PRO A 97 4.73 21.82 9.50
CA PRO A 97 4.89 21.32 8.14
C PRO A 97 5.99 20.25 8.09
N ILE A 98 5.72 19.11 7.44
CA ILE A 98 6.65 17.96 7.38
C ILE A 98 8.06 18.37 6.91
N ARG A 99 8.12 19.36 6.02
CA ARG A 99 9.36 19.91 5.46
C ARG A 99 10.27 20.51 6.53
N ASP A 100 9.69 21.15 7.54
CA ASP A 100 10.46 21.78 8.61
C ASP A 100 11.03 20.71 9.55
N SER A 101 10.25 19.68 9.87
CA SER A 101 10.73 18.53 10.63
C SER A 101 11.84 17.77 9.87
N LEU A 102 11.66 17.51 8.57
CA LEU A 102 12.65 16.82 7.72
C LEU A 102 14.00 17.54 7.62
N LYS A 103 14.02 18.88 7.61
CA LYS A 103 15.28 19.66 7.63
C LYS A 103 16.08 19.48 8.92
N ASN A 104 15.42 19.14 10.02
CA ASN A 104 16.07 18.99 11.33
C ASN A 104 16.63 17.59 11.57
N TYR A 105 16.37 16.62 10.68
CA TYR A 105 16.98 15.29 10.76
C TYR A 105 18.40 15.30 10.22
N SER A 106 19.33 14.68 10.95
CA SER A 106 20.64 14.34 10.40
C SER A 106 20.48 13.38 9.19
N PRO A 107 21.27 13.53 8.11
CA PRO A 107 21.32 12.53 7.03
C PRO A 107 21.73 11.13 7.51
N MET A 108 22.38 11.03 8.67
CA MET A 108 22.83 9.75 9.27
C MET A 108 21.74 9.05 10.07
N LYS A 109 20.60 9.70 10.30
CA LYS A 109 19.44 9.11 10.98
C LYS A 109 18.36 8.74 9.98
N ALA A 110 17.76 7.57 10.19
CA ALA A 110 16.48 7.25 9.58
C ALA A 110 15.38 8.09 10.24
N PHE A 111 14.26 8.24 9.55
CA PHE A 111 13.07 8.87 10.11
C PHE A 111 11.84 8.08 9.71
N TYR A 112 10.76 8.25 10.45
CA TYR A 112 9.45 7.78 10.07
C TYR A 112 8.38 8.76 10.54
N PHE A 113 7.44 9.09 9.66
CA PHE A 113 6.25 9.87 9.94
C PHE A 113 5.01 9.03 9.65
N LEU A 114 3.99 9.16 10.49
CA LEU A 114 2.66 8.59 10.29
C LEU A 114 1.61 9.65 10.63
N TYR A 115 0.90 10.12 9.60
CA TYR A 115 -0.28 10.95 9.72
C TYR A 115 -1.51 10.05 9.57
N THR A 116 -2.46 10.13 10.49
CA THR A 116 -3.64 9.25 10.48
C THR A 116 -4.91 10.02 10.86
N SER A 117 -6.05 9.49 10.44
CA SER A 117 -7.40 9.91 10.81
C SER A 117 -7.97 9.18 12.04
N GLY A 118 -7.17 8.32 12.69
CA GLY A 118 -7.60 7.61 13.89
C GLY A 118 -8.10 8.54 15.00
N LYS A 119 -9.22 8.19 15.65
CA LYS A 119 -9.80 9.04 16.72
C LYS A 119 -8.83 9.17 17.90
N GLU A 120 -8.32 8.04 18.38
CA GLU A 120 -7.29 7.97 19.40
C GLU A 120 -5.88 8.05 18.79
N LYS A 121 -4.92 8.58 19.54
CA LYS A 121 -3.51 8.75 19.11
C LYS A 121 -2.75 7.48 18.69
N PHE A 122 -3.35 6.32 18.93
CA PHE A 122 -2.83 4.99 18.60
C PHE A 122 -3.80 4.20 17.72
N ALA A 123 -4.96 4.76 17.36
CA ALA A 123 -5.90 4.13 16.45
C ALA A 123 -5.48 4.38 15.00
N THR A 124 -6.01 3.56 14.09
CA THR A 124 -5.90 3.79 12.65
C THR A 124 -7.18 4.43 12.11
N GLY A 125 -7.14 4.84 10.84
CA GLY A 125 -8.25 5.37 10.07
C GLY A 125 -7.96 5.20 8.58
N ALA A 126 -9.00 5.31 7.74
CA ALA A 126 -8.89 5.06 6.31
C ALA A 126 -8.09 6.15 5.55
N TRP A 127 -7.91 7.33 6.17
CA TRP A 127 -6.97 8.35 5.72
C TRP A 127 -5.67 8.19 6.49
N GLU A 128 -4.62 7.76 5.81
CA GLU A 128 -3.29 7.59 6.37
C GLU A 128 -2.22 8.03 5.37
N PHE A 129 -1.18 8.71 5.84
CA PHE A 129 0.05 8.93 5.08
C PHE A 129 1.23 8.57 5.96
N ALA A 130 2.09 7.66 5.51
CA ALA A 130 3.29 7.30 6.21
C ALA A 130 4.51 7.32 5.28
N VAL A 131 5.65 7.73 5.82
CA VAL A 131 6.90 7.73 5.07
C VAL A 131 8.07 7.38 5.98
N GLY A 132 8.84 6.38 5.56
CA GLY A 132 10.06 5.92 6.22
C GLY A 132 11.26 6.20 5.33
N GLY A 133 12.16 7.09 5.78
CA GLY A 133 13.40 7.41 5.08
C GLY A 133 14.59 6.69 5.69
N VAL A 134 15.38 5.99 4.87
CA VAL A 134 16.61 5.34 5.34
C VAL A 134 17.76 6.35 5.46
N SER A 135 18.66 6.14 6.42
CA SER A 135 19.86 6.96 6.59
C SER A 135 20.84 6.81 5.42
N LYS A 136 21.74 7.79 5.26
CA LYS A 136 22.79 7.79 4.22
C LYS A 136 23.63 6.51 4.22
N TRP A 137 24.17 6.13 5.38
CA TRP A 137 25.00 4.92 5.48
C TRP A 137 24.24 3.65 5.08
N ARG A 138 22.95 3.52 5.45
CA ARG A 138 22.10 2.39 5.04
C ARG A 138 21.86 2.40 3.54
N SER A 139 21.60 3.57 2.96
CA SER A 139 21.42 3.72 1.52
C SER A 139 22.69 3.31 0.74
N GLU A 140 23.87 3.70 1.22
CA GLU A 140 25.17 3.39 0.61
C GLU A 140 25.53 1.89 0.65
N MET A 141 25.01 1.13 1.61
CA MET A 141 25.18 -0.33 1.62
C MET A 141 24.45 -1.03 0.46
N GLY A 142 23.50 -0.36 -0.20
CA GLY A 142 22.72 -0.94 -1.30
C GLY A 142 21.70 -2.02 -0.88
N ILE A 143 21.56 -2.30 0.41
CA ILE A 143 20.63 -3.30 0.97
C ILE A 143 19.48 -2.68 1.77
N TYR A 144 19.25 -1.38 1.61
CA TYR A 144 18.13 -0.66 2.22
C TYR A 144 17.44 0.25 1.19
N GLN A 145 16.14 0.44 1.35
CA GLN A 145 15.39 1.47 0.63
C GLN A 145 14.28 2.08 1.48
N SER A 146 13.88 3.29 1.10
CA SER A 146 12.81 4.05 1.74
C SER A 146 11.44 3.63 1.19
N SER A 147 10.38 3.94 1.93
CA SER A 147 9.00 3.64 1.53
C SER A 147 8.09 4.83 1.83
N LEU A 148 7.13 5.09 0.95
CA LEU A 148 6.02 6.01 1.18
C LEU A 148 4.72 5.24 0.98
N THR A 149 3.76 5.44 1.89
CA THR A 149 2.41 4.91 1.78
C THR A 149 1.39 6.01 1.98
N PHE A 150 0.27 5.92 1.28
CA PHE A 150 -0.91 6.71 1.60
C PHE A 150 -2.17 5.89 1.37
N SER A 151 -3.26 6.23 2.04
CA SER A 151 -4.55 5.56 1.86
C SER A 151 -5.72 6.53 1.94
N MET A 152 -6.82 6.12 1.29
CA MET A 152 -8.11 6.79 1.33
C MET A 152 -9.23 5.75 1.48
N PRO A 153 -10.40 6.14 1.98
CA PRO A 153 -11.59 5.29 2.01
C PRO A 153 -11.93 4.72 0.63
N ILE A 154 -12.41 3.47 0.59
CA ILE A 154 -12.75 2.76 -0.65
C ILE A 154 -13.74 3.57 -1.50
N VAL A 155 -14.87 3.95 -0.90
CA VAL A 155 -15.94 4.72 -1.57
C VAL A 155 -15.39 6.04 -2.15
N TRP A 156 -14.52 6.73 -1.39
CA TRP A 156 -13.91 7.97 -1.88
C TRP A 156 -13.07 7.72 -3.13
N VAL A 157 -12.28 6.64 -3.16
CA VAL A 157 -11.45 6.30 -4.33
C VAL A 157 -12.30 5.84 -5.50
N GLU A 158 -13.41 5.15 -5.30
CA GLU A 158 -14.32 4.76 -6.38
C GLU A 158 -14.94 5.99 -7.06
N GLU A 159 -15.32 6.99 -6.27
CA GLU A 159 -15.86 8.27 -6.76
C GLU A 159 -14.79 9.19 -7.35
N ASN A 160 -13.53 9.11 -6.86
CA ASN A 160 -12.45 10.04 -7.17
C ASN A 160 -11.20 9.34 -7.75
N SER A 161 -11.38 8.24 -8.50
CA SER A 161 -10.28 7.34 -8.87
C SER A 161 -9.15 8.05 -9.64
N LYS A 162 -9.47 9.04 -10.49
CA LYS A 162 -8.47 9.83 -11.19
C LYS A 162 -7.60 10.69 -10.27
N LEU A 163 -8.15 11.23 -9.18
CA LEU A 163 -7.36 11.97 -8.20
C LEU A 163 -6.37 11.05 -7.47
N PHE A 164 -6.82 9.83 -7.12
CA PHE A 164 -5.94 8.82 -6.53
C PHE A 164 -4.82 8.41 -7.49
N ILE A 165 -5.16 8.09 -8.74
CA ILE A 165 -4.19 7.72 -9.79
C ILE A 165 -3.18 8.85 -10.02
N GLU A 166 -3.65 10.09 -10.12
CA GLU A 166 -2.78 11.25 -10.32
C GLU A 166 -1.82 11.46 -9.14
N LEU A 167 -2.31 11.35 -7.90
CA LEU A 167 -1.46 11.43 -6.71
C LEU A 167 -0.39 10.32 -6.72
N PHE A 168 -0.78 9.09 -7.04
CA PHE A 168 0.15 7.96 -7.13
C PHE A 168 1.25 8.21 -8.16
N ILE A 169 0.89 8.65 -9.36
CA ILE A 169 1.85 8.97 -10.44
C ILE A 169 2.77 10.13 -10.04
N LYS A 170 2.22 11.22 -9.50
CA LYS A 170 3.01 12.37 -9.03
C LYS A 170 4.01 11.97 -7.96
N CYS A 171 3.58 11.16 -6.99
CA CYS A 171 4.48 10.66 -5.94
C CYS A 171 5.54 9.73 -6.51
N ALA A 172 5.18 8.80 -7.41
CA ALA A 172 6.14 7.92 -8.08
C ALA A 172 7.20 8.70 -8.85
N GLN A 173 6.79 9.76 -9.57
CA GLN A 173 7.67 10.66 -10.30
C GLN A 173 8.62 11.42 -9.37
N ARG A 174 8.08 12.12 -8.36
CA ARG A 174 8.86 12.93 -7.43
C ARG A 174 9.89 12.09 -6.67
N LEU A 175 9.49 10.91 -6.24
CA LEU A 175 10.37 10.01 -5.49
C LEU A 175 11.32 9.21 -6.38
N LYS A 176 11.22 9.33 -7.71
CA LYS A 176 11.95 8.49 -8.67
C LYS A 176 11.79 7.01 -8.28
N ALA A 177 10.55 6.60 -7.99
CA ALA A 177 10.26 5.30 -7.38
C ALA A 177 10.87 4.16 -8.21
N ASN A 178 11.46 3.19 -7.52
CA ASN A 178 11.95 1.95 -8.15
C ASN A 178 10.76 1.08 -8.56
N HIS A 179 9.79 0.96 -7.66
CA HIS A 179 8.54 0.27 -7.88
C HIS A 179 7.52 0.65 -6.81
N GLY A 180 6.30 0.17 -6.98
CA GLY A 180 5.22 0.35 -6.04
C GLY A 180 3.94 -0.26 -6.54
N TYR A 181 2.89 -0.19 -5.73
CA TYR A 181 1.58 -0.70 -6.09
C TYR A 181 0.50 0.03 -5.30
N ALA A 182 -0.74 -0.03 -5.78
CA ALA A 182 -1.89 0.45 -5.03
C ALA A 182 -3.13 -0.41 -5.29
N GLY A 183 -3.94 -0.62 -4.25
CA GLY A 183 -5.17 -1.39 -4.32
C GLY A 183 -5.80 -1.57 -2.94
N TYR A 184 -6.72 -2.53 -2.81
CA TYR A 184 -7.34 -2.86 -1.53
C TYR A 184 -6.29 -3.15 -0.46
N ALA A 185 -6.52 -2.67 0.76
CA ALA A 185 -5.71 -2.95 1.94
C ALA A 185 -6.60 -2.93 3.18
N CYS A 186 -6.10 -3.52 4.26
CA CYS A 186 -6.63 -3.32 5.60
C CYS A 186 -5.61 -2.48 6.37
N ILE A 187 -5.87 -1.19 6.55
CA ILE A 187 -5.00 -0.34 7.34
C ILE A 187 -5.14 -0.74 8.79
N ILE A 188 -4.03 -1.12 9.43
CA ILE A 188 -4.00 -1.46 10.84
C ILE A 188 -3.32 -0.36 11.65
N SER A 189 -3.59 -0.30 12.94
CA SER A 189 -2.83 0.58 13.83
C SER A 189 -1.35 0.19 13.80
N GLN A 190 -0.52 1.03 13.16
CA GLN A 190 0.92 0.79 13.08
C GLN A 190 1.63 0.94 14.43
N ILE A 191 1.05 1.72 15.34
CA ILE A 191 1.55 1.91 16.72
C ILE A 191 1.27 0.67 17.59
N ARG A 192 0.26 -0.13 17.23
CA ARG A 192 -0.16 -1.36 17.93
C ARG A 192 -0.27 -2.52 16.94
N GLU A 193 0.70 -2.66 16.04
CA GLU A 193 0.64 -3.63 14.94
C GLU A 193 0.50 -5.08 15.44
N ASP A 194 1.17 -5.43 16.52
CA ASP A 194 1.24 -6.77 17.09
C ASP A 194 -0.14 -7.30 17.49
N LYS A 195 -1.02 -6.40 17.91
CA LYS A 195 -2.42 -6.69 18.25
C LYS A 195 -3.32 -6.80 17.02
N ASN A 196 -2.97 -6.16 15.91
CA ASN A 196 -3.88 -5.94 14.77
C ASN A 196 -3.49 -6.70 13.49
N GLU A 197 -2.25 -7.16 13.36
CA GLU A 197 -1.82 -8.06 12.28
C GLU A 197 -2.67 -9.35 12.18
N PRO A 198 -3.11 -9.99 13.27
CA PRO A 198 -4.08 -11.08 13.20
C PRO A 198 -5.39 -10.72 12.48
N THR A 199 -5.87 -9.49 12.63
CA THR A 199 -7.06 -8.98 11.96
C THR A 199 -6.81 -8.77 10.47
N GLU A 200 -5.67 -8.18 10.09
CA GLU A 200 -5.26 -8.07 8.69
C GLU A 200 -5.15 -9.45 8.03
N ALA A 201 -4.57 -10.43 8.73
CA ALA A 201 -4.45 -11.81 8.24
C ALA A 201 -5.79 -12.53 8.06
N PHE A 202 -6.78 -12.20 8.89
CA PHE A 202 -8.12 -12.72 8.72
C PHE A 202 -8.77 -12.15 7.45
N PHE A 203 -8.71 -10.82 7.27
CA PHE A 203 -9.28 -10.16 6.09
C PHE A 203 -8.61 -10.57 4.78
N SER A 204 -7.30 -10.83 4.78
CA SER A 204 -6.60 -11.26 3.56
C SER A 204 -7.06 -12.63 3.04
N ARG A 205 -7.73 -13.43 3.87
CA ARG A 205 -8.33 -14.71 3.45
C ARG A 205 -9.71 -14.54 2.82
N LYS A 206 -10.34 -13.38 3.04
CA LYS A 206 -11.63 -12.99 2.48
C LYS A 206 -11.47 -12.13 1.23
N TRP A 207 -10.45 -11.28 1.20
CA TRP A 207 -10.09 -10.41 0.08
C TRP A 207 -8.67 -10.73 -0.38
N TRP A 208 -8.56 -11.61 -1.36
CA TRP A 208 -7.27 -12.12 -1.84
C TRP A 208 -6.44 -11.04 -2.51
N ALA A 209 -7.03 -10.02 -3.12
CA ALA A 209 -6.24 -8.95 -3.77
C ALA A 209 -5.70 -7.91 -2.78
N MET A 210 -6.12 -7.97 -1.52
CA MET A 210 -5.72 -7.04 -0.47
C MET A 210 -4.22 -7.07 -0.20
N ASP A 211 -3.58 -5.91 -0.14
CA ASP A 211 -2.21 -5.74 0.36
C ASP A 211 -2.14 -6.03 1.86
N VAL A 212 -1.06 -6.70 2.27
CA VAL A 212 -0.87 -7.25 3.62
C VAL A 212 0.53 -6.93 4.11
N GLY A 213 0.65 -6.50 5.36
CA GLY A 213 1.92 -6.33 6.05
C GLY A 213 2.39 -4.88 6.10
N SER A 214 3.68 -4.69 6.41
CA SER A 214 4.26 -3.37 6.66
C SER A 214 5.25 -3.00 5.55
N PRO A 215 4.87 -2.10 4.62
CA PRO A 215 5.74 -1.68 3.53
C PRO A 215 7.12 -1.18 3.98
N THR A 216 7.18 -0.42 5.08
CA THR A 216 8.46 0.08 5.63
C THR A 216 9.35 -1.04 6.15
N LYS A 217 8.78 -2.10 6.72
CA LYS A 217 9.54 -3.22 7.29
C LYS A 217 9.98 -4.23 6.24
N GLU A 218 9.23 -4.32 5.15
CA GLU A 218 9.49 -5.20 4.01
C GLU A 218 10.45 -4.57 2.98
N SER A 219 10.68 -3.25 3.05
CA SER A 219 11.38 -2.50 2.00
C SER A 219 12.74 -3.11 1.64
N ASN A 220 13.51 -3.59 2.62
CA ASN A 220 14.83 -4.18 2.37
C ASN A 220 14.78 -5.50 1.59
N ASN A 221 13.67 -6.22 1.67
CA ASN A 221 13.47 -7.47 0.93
C ASN A 221 13.01 -7.22 -0.52
N LEU A 222 12.75 -5.96 -0.89
CA LEU A 222 12.14 -5.56 -2.16
C LEU A 222 13.06 -4.71 -3.03
N ILE A 223 14.37 -4.79 -2.83
CA ILE A 223 15.33 -3.92 -3.52
C ILE A 223 15.52 -4.35 -4.98
N ASN A 224 15.51 -5.65 -5.22
CA ASN A 224 15.81 -6.27 -6.51
C ASN A 224 14.57 -6.85 -7.18
N GLY A 225 13.37 -6.52 -6.69
CA GLY A 225 12.13 -7.02 -7.27
C GLY A 225 10.88 -6.48 -6.58
N ILE A 226 9.73 -6.82 -7.15
CA ILE A 226 8.43 -6.41 -6.66
C ILE A 226 7.87 -7.43 -5.64
N LYS A 227 7.00 -6.95 -4.75
CA LYS A 227 6.25 -7.79 -3.82
C LYS A 227 5.08 -8.50 -4.50
N THR A 228 4.30 -7.73 -5.25
CA THR A 228 3.02 -8.14 -5.85
C THR A 228 2.67 -7.16 -6.97
N VAL A 229 1.65 -7.52 -7.76
CA VAL A 229 0.88 -6.59 -8.59
C VAL A 229 -0.42 -6.21 -7.88
N SER A 230 -1.04 -5.11 -8.30
CA SER A 230 -2.35 -4.66 -7.84
C SER A 230 -3.04 -3.76 -8.88
N TRP A 231 -4.10 -3.04 -8.50
CA TRP A 231 -4.83 -2.11 -9.37
C TRP A 231 -3.89 -1.15 -10.09
N LEU A 232 -3.03 -0.46 -9.34
CA LEU A 232 -1.90 0.27 -9.86
C LEU A 232 -0.62 -0.49 -9.53
N THR A 233 0.31 -0.58 -10.49
CA THR A 233 1.63 -1.18 -10.27
C THR A 233 2.69 -0.33 -10.97
N ALA A 234 3.60 0.27 -10.21
CA ALA A 234 4.72 1.04 -10.73
C ALA A 234 5.97 0.15 -10.81
N ILE A 235 6.70 0.21 -11.92
CA ILE A 235 8.04 -0.35 -12.06
C ILE A 235 8.95 0.61 -12.81
N ASN A 236 10.23 0.66 -12.45
CA ASN A 236 11.21 1.49 -13.13
C ASN A 236 11.48 1.01 -14.58
N TYR A 237 12.09 1.88 -15.39
CA TYR A 237 12.41 1.55 -16.78
C TYR A 237 13.42 0.41 -16.92
N GLU A 238 14.34 0.25 -15.97
CA GLU A 238 15.29 -0.86 -15.98
C GLU A 238 14.57 -2.22 -15.99
N TRP A 239 13.52 -2.37 -15.18
CA TRP A 239 12.74 -3.59 -15.10
C TRP A 239 11.70 -3.69 -16.21
N PHE A 240 11.03 -2.57 -16.54
CA PHE A 240 10.06 -2.53 -17.65
C PHE A 240 10.68 -2.95 -18.98
N ASN A 241 11.88 -2.46 -19.31
CA ASN A 241 12.55 -2.80 -20.56
C ASN A 241 12.85 -4.30 -20.68
N LYS A 242 13.24 -4.96 -19.58
CA LYS A 242 13.47 -6.42 -19.56
C LYS A 242 12.20 -7.22 -19.85
N ILE A 243 11.04 -6.71 -19.44
CA ILE A 243 9.73 -7.32 -19.74
C ILE A 243 9.36 -7.06 -21.19
N LYS A 244 9.46 -5.82 -21.64
CA LYS A 244 9.12 -5.39 -23.00
C LYS A 244 9.92 -6.12 -24.08
N GLU A 245 11.19 -6.45 -23.82
CA GLU A 245 12.04 -7.21 -24.74
C GLU A 245 11.61 -8.68 -24.90
N LYS A 246 10.91 -9.24 -23.91
CA LYS A 246 10.52 -10.66 -23.86
C LYS A 246 9.06 -10.88 -24.23
N GLU A 247 8.21 -9.91 -23.94
CA GLU A 247 6.76 -10.03 -24.03
C GLU A 247 6.18 -9.15 -25.12
N ILE A 248 5.18 -9.66 -25.83
CA ILE A 248 4.38 -8.86 -26.75
C ILE A 248 3.28 -8.18 -25.93
N LEU A 249 3.64 -7.11 -25.21
CA LEU A 249 2.75 -6.45 -24.23
C LEU A 249 1.37 -6.05 -24.81
N ASN A 250 1.29 -5.70 -26.10
CA ASN A 250 0.03 -5.39 -26.77
C ASN A 250 -0.95 -6.56 -26.84
N SER A 251 -0.46 -7.81 -26.97
CA SER A 251 -1.33 -9.00 -26.93
C SER A 251 -1.58 -9.47 -25.50
N GLU A 252 -0.60 -9.29 -24.62
CA GLU A 252 -0.67 -9.78 -23.25
C GLU A 252 -1.52 -8.89 -22.33
N LEU A 253 -1.52 -7.58 -22.58
CA LEU A 253 -2.22 -6.56 -21.79
C LEU A 253 -3.10 -5.69 -22.71
N PRO A 254 -4.29 -6.18 -23.13
CA PRO A 254 -5.14 -5.46 -24.07
C PRO A 254 -5.57 -4.10 -23.53
N MET A 255 -5.34 -3.06 -24.33
CA MET A 255 -5.53 -1.67 -23.94
C MET A 255 -6.98 -1.27 -23.58
N ASN A 256 -7.96 -2.15 -23.78
CA ASN A 256 -9.32 -1.92 -23.29
C ASN A 256 -9.43 -2.09 -21.78
N TRP A 257 -8.52 -2.81 -21.11
CA TRP A 257 -8.52 -3.04 -19.67
C TRP A 257 -7.24 -2.58 -18.97
N PHE A 258 -6.16 -2.38 -19.75
CA PHE A 258 -4.87 -1.94 -19.25
C PHE A 258 -4.48 -0.58 -19.82
N VAL A 259 -3.80 0.23 -19.01
CA VAL A 259 -3.18 1.47 -19.46
C VAL A 259 -1.86 1.69 -18.73
N GLY A 260 -0.87 2.23 -19.44
CA GLY A 260 0.43 2.58 -18.91
C GLY A 260 0.59 4.07 -18.85
N TYR A 261 1.14 4.56 -17.73
CA TYR A 261 1.49 5.96 -17.53
C TYR A 261 2.99 6.09 -17.32
N ASP A 262 3.65 6.93 -18.11
CA ASP A 262 5.02 7.32 -17.85
C ASP A 262 5.07 8.24 -16.63
N TYR A 263 5.91 7.88 -15.63
CA TYR A 263 6.17 8.72 -14.46
C TYR A 263 7.61 9.28 -14.45
N GLY A 264 8.31 9.23 -15.58
CA GLY A 264 9.67 9.74 -15.79
C GLY A 264 10.77 8.73 -15.47
N ASN A 265 10.63 7.97 -14.38
CA ASN A 265 11.60 6.92 -13.99
C ASN A 265 11.12 5.50 -14.34
N GLY A 266 9.91 5.36 -14.87
CA GLY A 266 9.31 4.07 -15.21
C GLY A 266 7.86 4.19 -15.66
N VAL A 267 7.15 3.08 -15.56
CA VAL A 267 5.75 2.95 -15.98
C VAL A 267 4.86 2.56 -14.80
N VAL A 268 3.72 3.24 -14.65
CA VAL A 268 2.59 2.78 -13.84
C VAL A 268 1.62 2.05 -14.74
N PHE A 269 1.37 0.77 -14.46
CA PHE A 269 0.27 0.01 -15.02
C PHE A 269 -0.99 0.25 -14.19
N GLN A 270 -2.10 0.58 -14.84
CA GLN A 270 -3.44 0.45 -14.27
C GLN A 270 -4.12 -0.77 -14.88
N SER A 271 -4.59 -1.67 -14.02
CA SER A 271 -5.24 -2.93 -14.35
C SER A 271 -6.72 -2.87 -13.97
N GLY A 272 -7.58 -2.57 -14.94
CA GLY A 272 -9.01 -2.37 -14.72
C GLY A 272 -9.40 -0.92 -14.36
N THR A 273 -10.70 -0.66 -14.33
CA THR A 273 -11.28 0.67 -14.09
C THR A 273 -11.13 1.10 -12.64
N LEU A 274 -11.46 0.21 -11.70
CA LEU A 274 -11.45 0.43 -10.27
C LEU A 274 -10.62 -0.64 -9.56
N PRO A 275 -10.16 -0.40 -8.33
CA PRO A 275 -9.54 -1.45 -7.54
C PRO A 275 -10.54 -2.59 -7.28
N LEU A 276 -10.06 -3.82 -7.31
CA LEU A 276 -10.83 -5.05 -7.10
C LEU A 276 -10.33 -5.70 -5.81
N SER A 277 -11.26 -6.13 -4.96
CA SER A 277 -10.94 -6.68 -3.63
C SER A 277 -10.37 -8.09 -3.69
N GLY A 278 -10.65 -8.84 -4.76
CA GLY A 278 -10.38 -10.27 -4.80
C GLY A 278 -11.26 -11.03 -3.79
N SER A 279 -12.53 -10.64 -3.64
CA SER A 279 -13.44 -11.25 -2.67
C SER A 279 -13.68 -12.72 -2.98
N VAL A 280 -13.53 -13.60 -1.99
CA VAL A 280 -13.86 -15.02 -2.14
C VAL A 280 -15.36 -15.28 -2.39
N GLU A 281 -16.21 -14.28 -2.15
CA GLU A 281 -17.65 -14.37 -2.36
C GLU A 281 -18.07 -13.97 -3.78
N GLU A 282 -17.20 -13.26 -4.51
CA GLU A 282 -17.48 -12.75 -5.85
C GLU A 282 -16.46 -13.27 -6.85
N ASP A 283 -15.21 -12.81 -6.71
CA ASP A 283 -14.10 -13.23 -7.53
C ASP A 283 -12.76 -13.12 -6.76
N PRO A 284 -12.17 -14.23 -6.29
CA PRO A 284 -10.90 -14.21 -5.58
C PRO A 284 -9.69 -13.91 -6.48
N LEU A 285 -9.81 -14.09 -7.80
CA LEU A 285 -8.70 -13.99 -8.76
C LEU A 285 -9.10 -13.09 -9.94
N PRO A 286 -9.17 -11.76 -9.74
CA PRO A 286 -9.55 -10.84 -10.80
C PRO A 286 -8.65 -10.97 -12.04
N ALA A 287 -9.27 -11.10 -13.21
CA ALA A 287 -8.53 -11.30 -14.46
C ALA A 287 -7.47 -10.23 -14.74
N PRO A 288 -7.73 -8.92 -14.50
CA PRO A 288 -6.71 -7.89 -14.70
C PRO A 288 -5.43 -8.14 -13.87
N TYR A 289 -5.57 -8.67 -12.65
CA TYR A 289 -4.42 -8.87 -11.75
C TYR A 289 -3.68 -10.16 -12.06
N VAL A 290 -4.39 -11.22 -12.39
CA VAL A 290 -3.77 -12.49 -12.82
C VAL A 290 -2.97 -12.31 -14.10
N LEU A 291 -3.54 -11.62 -15.09
CA LEU A 291 -2.86 -11.36 -16.36
C LEU A 291 -1.64 -10.45 -16.19
N LEU A 292 -1.73 -9.38 -15.38
CA LEU A 292 -0.56 -8.54 -15.08
C LEU A 292 0.49 -9.32 -14.26
N ASN A 293 0.07 -10.12 -13.29
CA ASN A 293 0.97 -10.96 -12.49
C ASN A 293 1.78 -11.89 -13.38
N ARG A 294 1.17 -12.56 -14.37
CA ARG A 294 1.91 -13.43 -15.30
C ARG A 294 3.11 -12.71 -15.95
N ILE A 295 2.88 -11.47 -16.38
CA ILE A 295 3.89 -10.67 -17.09
C ILE A 295 4.98 -10.13 -16.14
N LEU A 296 4.60 -9.72 -14.93
CA LEU A 296 5.54 -9.15 -13.96
C LEU A 296 6.13 -10.19 -12.99
N LYS A 297 5.67 -11.44 -13.03
CA LYS A 297 6.16 -12.57 -12.22
C LYS A 297 7.69 -12.73 -12.25
N PRO A 298 8.39 -12.56 -13.39
CA PRO A 298 9.86 -12.64 -13.41
C PRO A 298 10.57 -11.56 -12.58
N LEU A 299 9.89 -10.46 -12.24
CA LEU A 299 10.41 -9.39 -11.37
C LEU A 299 10.07 -9.60 -9.89
N ARG A 300 9.18 -10.54 -9.57
CA ARG A 300 8.74 -10.76 -8.19
C ARG A 300 9.87 -11.39 -7.38
N VAL A 301 10.08 -10.88 -6.17
CA VAL A 301 11.08 -11.46 -5.27
C VAL A 301 10.72 -12.91 -4.93
N GLU A 302 11.74 -13.77 -4.85
CA GLU A 302 11.53 -15.20 -4.56
C GLU A 302 10.97 -15.40 -3.14
N LYS A 303 11.49 -14.63 -2.17
CA LYS A 303 11.11 -14.71 -0.75
C LYS A 303 11.07 -13.33 -0.12
N ILE A 304 9.97 -13.04 0.57
CA ILE A 304 9.80 -11.83 1.40
C ILE A 304 10.09 -12.07 2.88
N GLY A 305 10.20 -13.34 3.30
CA GLY A 305 10.35 -13.74 4.69
C GLY A 305 9.04 -13.67 5.45
N SER A 306 8.71 -12.51 6.02
CA SER A 306 7.55 -12.32 6.89
C SER A 306 6.84 -11.02 6.55
N LEU A 307 5.52 -11.10 6.30
CA LEU A 307 4.68 -9.90 6.14
C LEU A 307 4.21 -9.37 7.50
N HIS A 308 4.06 -10.29 8.47
CA HIS A 308 3.72 -9.98 9.86
C HIS A 308 4.89 -10.24 10.79
N ARG A 309 5.03 -9.43 11.84
CA ARG A 309 6.04 -9.66 12.89
C ARG A 309 5.43 -10.31 14.12
N GLY A 310 4.26 -9.80 14.53
CA GLY A 310 3.35 -10.33 15.53
C GLY A 310 3.96 -10.58 16.89
N ASN A 311 3.11 -11.03 17.81
CA ASN A 311 3.60 -11.75 18.99
C ASN A 311 3.80 -13.23 18.61
N GLN A 312 5.04 -13.63 18.35
CA GLN A 312 5.38 -15.01 17.97
C GLN A 312 5.11 -16.04 19.08
N ASP A 313 4.88 -15.59 20.33
CA ASP A 313 4.53 -16.46 21.45
C ASP A 313 3.07 -16.94 21.40
N ASN A 314 2.26 -16.44 20.45
CA ASN A 314 0.94 -16.97 20.15
C ASN A 314 0.95 -17.76 18.83
N PRO A 315 1.25 -19.08 18.84
CA PRO A 315 1.32 -19.89 17.63
C PRO A 315 -0.02 -20.04 16.91
N GLU A 316 -1.14 -19.76 17.57
CA GLU A 316 -2.48 -19.79 16.98
C GLU A 316 -2.83 -18.50 16.23
N ALA A 317 -2.06 -17.42 16.43
CA ALA A 317 -2.28 -16.17 15.72
C ALA A 317 -2.14 -16.42 14.20
N PRO A 318 -3.11 -15.97 13.37
CA PRO A 318 -3.14 -16.27 11.94
C PRO A 318 -2.08 -15.54 11.10
N LEU A 319 -0.93 -15.16 11.70
CA LEU A 319 0.14 -14.37 11.10
C LEU A 319 0.59 -14.93 9.74
N ILE A 320 0.95 -14.01 8.84
CA ILE A 320 1.37 -14.30 7.47
C ILE A 320 2.90 -14.25 7.42
N THR A 321 3.50 -15.38 7.80
CA THR A 321 4.95 -15.58 7.89
C THR A 321 5.38 -16.84 7.12
N GLY A 322 6.64 -16.91 6.68
CA GLY A 322 7.19 -18.09 6.02
C GLY A 322 6.37 -18.55 4.82
N TYR A 323 5.94 -19.81 4.81
CA TYR A 323 5.16 -20.38 3.70
C TYR A 323 3.84 -19.63 3.43
N ARG A 324 3.22 -19.02 4.45
CA ARG A 324 1.99 -18.23 4.25
C ARG A 324 2.26 -16.93 3.51
N ALA A 325 3.39 -16.28 3.80
CA ALA A 325 3.83 -15.10 3.08
C ALA A 325 4.17 -15.44 1.62
N GLU A 326 4.85 -16.57 1.39
CA GLU A 326 5.13 -17.06 0.04
C GLU A 326 3.86 -17.40 -0.74
N ALA A 327 2.88 -18.07 -0.10
CA ALA A 327 1.58 -18.36 -0.70
C ALA A 327 0.82 -17.08 -1.06
N TRP A 328 0.84 -16.08 -0.18
CA TRP A 328 0.23 -14.77 -0.46
C TRP A 328 0.90 -14.09 -1.67
N MET A 329 2.23 -14.12 -1.79
CA MET A 329 2.92 -13.56 -2.97
C MET A 329 2.54 -14.27 -4.28
N LYS A 330 2.32 -15.58 -4.22
CA LYS A 330 2.02 -16.45 -5.38
C LYS A 330 0.53 -16.60 -5.66
N ARG A 331 -0.35 -15.92 -4.92
CA ARG A 331 -1.81 -16.10 -5.01
C ARG A 331 -2.42 -15.89 -6.39
N PHE A 332 -1.78 -15.08 -7.24
CA PHE A 332 -2.21 -14.83 -8.62
C PHE A 332 -1.47 -15.68 -9.66
N ASP A 333 -0.65 -16.63 -9.23
CA ASP A 333 0.01 -17.56 -10.14
C ASP A 333 -1.02 -18.54 -10.69
N ILE A 334 -0.96 -18.72 -12.00
CA ILE A 334 -1.75 -19.69 -12.76
C ILE A 334 -0.81 -20.52 -13.61
N GLU A 335 -1.28 -21.68 -14.04
CA GLU A 335 -0.61 -22.48 -15.06
C GLU A 335 -0.84 -21.86 -16.45
N ASP A 336 0.10 -22.09 -17.39
CA ASP A 336 0.08 -21.44 -18.70
C ASP A 336 -1.15 -21.83 -19.55
N ASP A 337 -1.70 -23.03 -19.35
CA ASP A 337 -2.91 -23.51 -20.04
C ASP A 337 -4.19 -22.80 -19.56
N GLN A 338 -4.17 -22.21 -18.36
CA GLN A 338 -5.27 -21.39 -17.83
C GLN A 338 -5.30 -19.98 -18.44
N LYS A 339 -4.25 -19.56 -19.17
CA LYS A 339 -4.14 -18.20 -19.74
C LYS A 339 -5.37 -17.78 -20.55
N LEU A 340 -5.91 -18.68 -21.37
CA LEU A 340 -7.06 -18.38 -22.25
C LEU A 340 -8.35 -18.15 -21.45
N GLU A 341 -8.56 -18.91 -20.38
CA GLU A 341 -9.71 -18.74 -19.46
C GLU A 341 -9.72 -17.32 -18.86
N TYR A 342 -8.54 -16.81 -18.47
CA TYR A 342 -8.45 -15.46 -17.92
C TYR A 342 -8.63 -14.35 -18.96
N PHE A 343 -8.33 -14.58 -20.24
CA PHE A 343 -8.68 -13.64 -21.31
C PHE A 343 -10.18 -13.63 -21.60
N GLU A 344 -10.85 -14.78 -21.50
CA GLU A 344 -12.31 -14.87 -21.59
C GLU A 344 -12.97 -14.16 -20.40
N LYS A 345 -12.49 -14.43 -19.19
CA LYS A 345 -12.93 -13.75 -17.97
C LYS A 345 -12.74 -12.23 -18.07
N LEU A 346 -11.62 -11.76 -18.62
CA LEU A 346 -11.36 -10.35 -18.87
C LEU A 346 -12.42 -9.70 -19.76
N GLN A 347 -13.08 -10.43 -20.68
CA GLN A 347 -14.14 -9.85 -21.51
C GLN A 347 -15.36 -9.39 -20.71
N ASN A 348 -15.57 -9.99 -19.53
CA ASN A 348 -16.66 -9.64 -18.62
C ASN A 348 -16.29 -8.47 -17.69
N GLU A 349 -15.02 -8.08 -17.64
CA GLU A 349 -14.55 -6.95 -16.84
C GLU A 349 -14.93 -5.61 -17.49
N PRO A 350 -15.26 -4.59 -16.69
CA PRO A 350 -15.49 -3.24 -17.21
C PRO A 350 -14.28 -2.72 -17.99
N LYS A 351 -14.53 -2.22 -19.21
CA LYS A 351 -13.49 -1.58 -20.03
C LYS A 351 -13.14 -0.22 -19.47
N LEU A 352 -11.85 0.14 -19.58
CA LEU A 352 -11.33 1.46 -19.26
C LEU A 352 -12.09 2.54 -20.03
N ASN A 353 -12.36 3.64 -19.33
CA ASN A 353 -13.06 4.80 -19.85
C ASN A 353 -12.45 6.08 -19.26
N ALA A 354 -12.81 7.24 -19.80
CA ALA A 354 -12.23 8.52 -19.40
C ALA A 354 -12.63 9.00 -17.98
N GLN A 355 -13.64 8.35 -17.37
CA GLN A 355 -14.06 8.63 -16.00
C GLN A 355 -13.05 8.10 -14.99
N HIS A 356 -12.47 6.91 -15.24
CA HIS A 356 -11.58 6.24 -14.29
C HIS A 356 -10.13 6.07 -14.78
N ALA A 357 -9.77 6.62 -15.94
CA ALA A 357 -8.42 6.54 -16.49
C ALA A 357 -8.04 7.79 -17.29
N PHE A 358 -6.73 8.06 -17.40
CA PHE A 358 -6.18 9.10 -18.26
C PHE A 358 -5.79 8.52 -19.63
N LEU A 359 -6.80 8.24 -20.47
CA LEU A 359 -6.58 7.62 -21.78
C LEU A 359 -5.70 8.47 -22.71
N ASP A 360 -5.68 9.78 -22.49
CA ASP A 360 -4.84 10.77 -23.18
C ASP A 360 -3.35 10.72 -22.77
N LYS A 361 -3.05 10.19 -21.58
CA LYS A 361 -1.68 10.05 -21.04
C LYS A 361 -1.12 8.64 -21.24
N ARG A 362 -1.82 7.80 -21.99
CA ARG A 362 -1.43 6.42 -22.26
C ARG A 362 -0.14 6.37 -23.07
N ILE A 363 0.81 5.55 -22.61
CA ILE A 363 1.95 5.15 -23.43
C ILE A 363 1.57 3.99 -24.36
N ASP A 364 2.17 3.95 -25.56
CA ASP A 364 2.13 2.76 -26.40
C ASP A 364 3.06 1.69 -25.79
N TRP A 365 2.62 0.44 -25.80
CA TRP A 365 3.44 -0.67 -25.34
C TRP A 365 4.60 -1.01 -26.31
N LYS A 366 4.59 -0.44 -27.53
CA LYS A 366 5.61 -0.64 -28.59
C LYS A 366 7.03 -0.33 -28.17
#